data_AF-A0A0N0D7M5-F1
#
_entry.id   AF-A0A0N0D7M5-F1
#
_cell.length_a   1.000
_cell.length_b   1.000
_cell.length_c   1.000
_cell.angle_alpha   90.00
_cell.angle_beta   90.00
_cell.angle_gamma   90.00
#
_symmetry.space_group_name_H-M   'P 1'
#
loop_
_entity.id
_entity.type
_entity.pdbx_description
1 polymer ?
#
loop_
_entity_poly.entity_id
_entity_poly.type
_entity_poly.pdbx_seq_one_letter_code
_entity_poly.pdbx_strand_id
1 'polypeptide(L)'
;MSDRSPNLDMPFLMPSQAQKHVTHNEALQVLDAIVQLTVGGFGATTPPSAPEAGDRYALGNGASGDWAGQDGLLAHWDGTGWMFIAPQSGWRAWGQAEAEMRVYGSGGWVVPSHPLLGVNTNADSTNRLSVSSAATLLSNEGNGHQLKINKADTSDTGSLLFQTNWTGHAEMGLAGDDNWSIKVSADGATWTEALRVDNASGLVSGAAVQADGADHTPGRLMRADYGYGPANLVGTVSQSGNVPTGAAIERGSSANGDFTKFADGTLECWATVDLAFAANSRLTGTWDFPVGFVAQPIVSGSVNATSFKDNATPNIAEIGALVFEPIGVGSLSMRAVLYRLSGTTNFDPADSTEAYVRAIGRWY
;
A
#
# COMPACT_ATOMS: atom_id res chain seq x y z
N MET A 1 -24.75 2.65 73.31
CA MET A 1 -24.69 1.74 72.15
C MET A 1 -25.81 2.11 71.21
N SER A 2 -25.53 2.22 69.92
CA SER A 2 -26.56 2.35 68.89
C SER A 2 -27.39 1.06 68.86
N ASP A 3 -28.72 1.15 68.69
CA ASP A 3 -29.60 0.00 68.53
C ASP A 3 -29.59 -0.53 67.08
N ARG A 4 -28.73 0.04 66.22
CA ARG A 4 -28.63 -0.28 64.79
C ARG A 4 -27.17 -0.34 64.34
N SER A 5 -26.90 -1.16 63.33
CA SER A 5 -25.58 -1.29 62.71
C SER A 5 -25.23 -0.05 61.87
N PRO A 6 -23.94 0.33 61.78
CA PRO A 6 -23.56 1.61 61.20
C PRO A 6 -23.61 1.68 59.66
N ASN A 7 -23.35 0.60 58.92
CA ASN A 7 -23.30 0.65 57.45
C ASN A 7 -24.65 0.33 56.78
N LEU A 8 -25.35 -0.69 57.28
CA LEU A 8 -26.58 -1.23 56.70
C LEU A 8 -27.84 -0.83 57.48
N ASP A 9 -27.68 -0.09 58.58
CA ASP A 9 -28.78 0.36 59.44
C ASP A 9 -29.67 -0.81 59.93
N MET A 10 -29.07 -1.96 60.23
CA MET A 10 -29.80 -3.15 60.67
C MET A 10 -30.15 -3.06 62.16
N PRO A 11 -31.41 -3.32 62.57
CA PRO A 11 -31.80 -3.28 63.96
C PRO A 11 -31.19 -4.44 64.76
N PHE A 12 -30.60 -4.13 65.90
CA PHE A 12 -30.10 -5.13 66.86
C PHE A 12 -31.22 -5.68 67.74
N LEU A 13 -31.08 -6.93 68.18
CA LEU A 13 -31.95 -7.52 69.20
C LEU A 13 -31.71 -6.84 70.54
N MET A 14 -32.79 -6.41 71.19
CA MET A 14 -32.73 -5.80 72.51
C MET A 14 -32.19 -6.79 73.58
N PRO A 15 -31.53 -6.29 74.64
CA PRO A 15 -31.06 -7.12 75.75
C PRO A 15 -32.16 -7.93 76.45
N SER A 16 -31.75 -8.85 77.33
CA SER A 16 -32.66 -9.69 78.16
C SER A 16 -33.49 -10.74 77.41
N GLN A 17 -33.12 -11.07 76.18
CA GLN A 17 -33.72 -12.16 75.38
C GLN A 17 -32.99 -13.52 75.58
N ALA A 18 -32.83 -13.98 76.82
CA ALA A 18 -32.14 -15.24 77.15
C ALA A 18 -30.75 -15.37 76.48
N GLN A 19 -29.97 -14.28 76.45
CA GLN A 19 -28.64 -14.17 75.85
C GLN A 19 -28.53 -14.42 74.33
N LYS A 20 -29.62 -14.71 73.61
CA LYS A 20 -29.60 -14.89 72.13
C LYS A 20 -29.18 -13.63 71.37
N HIS A 21 -29.44 -12.46 71.95
CA HIS A 21 -29.07 -11.15 71.40
C HIS A 21 -27.55 -11.03 71.20
N VAL A 22 -26.73 -11.70 72.03
CA VAL A 22 -25.27 -11.64 71.91
C VAL A 22 -24.81 -12.25 70.58
N THR A 23 -25.03 -13.54 70.39
CA THR A 23 -24.57 -14.28 69.21
C THR A 23 -25.21 -13.79 67.91
N HIS A 24 -26.47 -13.33 67.97
CA HIS A 24 -27.16 -12.85 66.78
C HIS A 24 -26.71 -11.43 66.38
N ASN A 25 -26.51 -10.53 67.34
CA ASN A 25 -26.01 -9.18 67.03
C ASN A 25 -24.56 -9.25 66.53
N GLU A 26 -23.72 -10.16 67.03
CA GLU A 26 -22.40 -10.45 66.47
C GLU A 26 -22.48 -10.87 64.99
N ALA A 27 -23.43 -11.76 64.65
CA ALA A 27 -23.65 -12.15 63.25
C ALA A 27 -24.12 -10.96 62.38
N LEU A 28 -24.98 -10.09 62.92
CA LEU A 28 -25.42 -8.86 62.24
C LEU A 28 -24.26 -7.88 62.04
N GLN A 29 -23.36 -7.75 63.01
CA GLN A 29 -22.15 -6.93 62.90
C GLN A 29 -21.21 -7.44 61.80
N VAL A 30 -21.02 -8.76 61.70
CA VAL A 30 -20.25 -9.35 60.59
C VAL A 30 -20.90 -9.04 59.25
N LEU A 31 -22.22 -9.20 59.14
CA LEU A 31 -22.96 -8.86 57.91
C LEU A 31 -22.84 -7.37 57.55
N ASP A 32 -22.93 -6.48 58.54
CA ASP A 32 -22.76 -5.03 58.34
C ASP A 32 -21.40 -4.67 57.75
N ALA A 33 -20.36 -5.39 58.19
CA ALA A 33 -19.00 -5.17 57.71
C ALA A 33 -18.80 -5.66 56.26
N ILE A 34 -19.38 -6.80 55.86
CA ILE A 34 -19.01 -7.49 54.61
C ILE A 34 -20.01 -7.33 53.45
N VAL A 35 -21.27 -6.98 53.71
CA VAL A 35 -22.27 -6.80 52.66
C VAL A 35 -22.11 -5.42 52.03
N GLN A 36 -22.17 -5.35 50.69
CA GLN A 36 -21.89 -4.12 49.93
C GLN A 36 -20.55 -3.50 50.40
N LEU A 37 -19.51 -4.35 50.44
CA LEU A 37 -18.23 -4.03 51.04
C LEU A 37 -17.58 -2.82 50.36
N THR A 38 -17.47 -1.75 51.11
CA THR A 38 -16.76 -0.53 50.74
C THR A 38 -15.72 -0.28 51.81
N VAL A 39 -14.46 -0.18 51.43
CA VAL A 39 -13.33 0.07 52.35
C VAL A 39 -12.76 1.46 52.09
N GLY A 40 -12.25 2.12 53.13
CA GLY A 40 -11.56 3.39 53.02
C GLY A 40 -10.33 3.31 52.11
N GLY A 41 -9.67 2.15 52.08
CA GLY A 41 -8.61 1.83 51.12
C GLY A 41 -8.08 0.41 51.30
N PHE A 42 -7.27 -0.03 50.34
CA PHE A 42 -6.56 -1.30 50.39
C PHE A 42 -5.13 -1.12 50.87
N GLY A 43 -4.63 -2.11 51.62
CA GLY A 43 -3.24 -2.10 52.08
C GLY A 43 -2.98 -1.15 53.26
N ALA A 44 -4.01 -0.74 53.98
CA ALA A 44 -3.84 0.15 55.13
C ALA A 44 -3.08 -0.58 56.26
N THR A 45 -2.06 0.06 56.84
CA THR A 45 -1.21 -0.55 57.88
C THR A 45 -1.29 0.14 59.24
N THR A 46 -1.99 1.27 59.33
CA THR A 46 -2.17 2.04 60.57
C THR A 46 -3.62 2.47 60.72
N PRO A 47 -4.25 2.26 61.89
CA PRO A 47 -5.61 2.73 62.12
C PRO A 47 -5.71 4.26 62.04
N PRO A 48 -6.85 4.80 61.57
CA PRO A 48 -7.15 6.22 61.71
C PRO A 48 -7.09 6.65 63.18
N SER A 49 -6.64 7.88 63.45
CA SER A 49 -6.58 8.42 64.81
C SER A 49 -7.96 8.68 65.42
N ALA A 50 -8.99 8.80 64.58
CA ALA A 50 -10.39 9.00 64.98
C ALA A 50 -11.30 8.18 64.05
N PRO A 51 -11.43 6.86 64.27
CA PRO A 51 -12.29 6.02 63.45
C PRO A 51 -13.76 6.31 63.74
N GLU A 52 -14.57 6.37 62.67
CA GLU A 52 -16.02 6.53 62.75
C GLU A 52 -16.72 5.17 62.70
N ALA A 53 -17.85 5.05 63.40
CA ALA A 53 -18.61 3.80 63.40
C ALA A 53 -19.02 3.46 61.95
N GLY A 54 -18.68 2.26 61.50
CA GLY A 54 -18.90 1.83 60.12
C GLY A 54 -17.64 1.82 59.25
N ASP A 55 -16.57 2.49 59.69
CA ASP A 55 -15.29 2.48 59.00
C ASP A 55 -14.81 1.06 58.71
N ARG A 56 -14.33 0.85 57.50
CA ARG A 56 -13.86 -0.45 57.00
C ARG A 56 -12.54 -0.25 56.27
N TYR A 57 -11.55 -1.07 56.54
CA TYR A 57 -10.24 -1.04 55.87
C TYR A 57 -9.81 -2.44 55.48
N ALA A 58 -9.21 -2.60 54.30
CA ALA A 58 -8.53 -3.83 53.93
C ALA A 58 -7.06 -3.71 54.31
N LEU A 59 -6.64 -4.47 55.30
CA LEU A 59 -5.32 -4.33 55.91
C LEU A 59 -4.21 -4.84 55.00
N GLY A 60 -3.13 -4.08 54.93
CA GLY A 60 -1.89 -4.47 54.27
C GLY A 60 -1.03 -5.37 55.12
N ASN A 61 0.19 -5.63 54.63
CA ASN A 61 1.22 -6.31 55.40
C ASN A 61 2.02 -5.29 56.24
N GLY A 62 2.31 -5.60 57.49
CA GLY A 62 2.94 -4.68 58.44
C GLY A 62 1.94 -3.80 59.19
N ALA A 63 0.73 -4.30 59.42
CA ALA A 63 -0.28 -3.66 60.25
C ALA A 63 0.26 -3.41 61.67
N SER A 64 -0.07 -2.24 62.22
CA SER A 64 0.50 -1.70 63.46
C SER A 64 -0.56 -1.01 64.32
N GLY A 65 -0.20 -0.61 65.54
CA GLY A 65 -1.16 -0.07 66.50
C GLY A 65 -2.23 -1.11 66.84
N ASP A 66 -3.50 -0.70 66.85
CA ASP A 66 -4.63 -1.60 67.12
C ASP A 66 -4.80 -2.70 66.05
N TRP A 67 -4.16 -2.56 64.89
CA TRP A 67 -4.19 -3.54 63.81
C TRP A 67 -3.01 -4.52 63.83
N ALA A 68 -2.12 -4.43 64.83
CA ALA A 68 -0.94 -5.29 64.91
C ALA A 68 -1.29 -6.79 64.90
N GLY A 69 -0.67 -7.54 63.98
CA GLY A 69 -0.90 -8.98 63.80
C GLY A 69 -2.16 -9.35 63.01
N GLN A 70 -2.88 -8.37 62.46
CA GLN A 70 -4.12 -8.55 61.69
C GLN A 70 -3.90 -8.35 60.18
N ASP A 71 -2.68 -8.60 59.71
CA ASP A 71 -2.28 -8.42 58.32
C ASP A 71 -3.22 -9.17 57.36
N GLY A 72 -3.65 -8.50 56.28
CA GLY A 72 -4.50 -9.10 55.25
C GLY A 72 -5.99 -9.28 55.62
N LEU A 73 -6.40 -8.92 56.84
CA LEU A 73 -7.80 -8.97 57.26
C LEU A 73 -8.56 -7.69 56.86
N LEU A 74 -9.89 -7.75 56.91
CA LEU A 74 -10.73 -6.55 56.92
C LEU A 74 -10.87 -6.07 58.35
N ALA A 75 -10.51 -4.82 58.62
CA ALA A 75 -10.78 -4.15 59.88
C ALA A 75 -12.07 -3.34 59.76
N HIS A 76 -13.01 -3.54 60.67
CA HIS A 76 -14.25 -2.78 60.75
C HIS A 76 -14.42 -2.19 62.15
N TRP A 77 -14.72 -0.91 62.24
CA TRP A 77 -14.95 -0.21 63.51
C TRP A 77 -16.43 -0.18 63.86
N ASP A 78 -16.82 -0.82 64.97
CA ASP A 78 -18.21 -0.88 65.42
C ASP A 78 -18.64 0.32 66.28
N GLY A 79 -17.74 1.29 66.48
CA GLY A 79 -17.91 2.42 67.39
C GLY A 79 -17.25 2.22 68.77
N THR A 80 -16.83 1.01 69.11
CA THR A 80 -16.18 0.66 70.37
C THR A 80 -14.84 -0.07 70.20
N GLY A 81 -14.69 -0.85 69.13
CA GLY A 81 -13.48 -1.60 68.84
C GLY A 81 -13.38 -2.01 67.37
N TRP A 82 -12.18 -2.47 67.00
CA TRP A 82 -11.93 -3.07 65.69
C TRP A 82 -12.32 -4.55 65.69
N MET A 83 -13.21 -4.91 64.78
CA MET A 83 -13.47 -6.29 64.40
C MET A 83 -12.64 -6.66 63.18
N PHE A 84 -12.01 -7.83 63.21
CA PHE A 84 -11.19 -8.32 62.12
C PHE A 84 -11.81 -9.53 61.46
N ILE A 85 -11.98 -9.46 60.14
CA ILE A 85 -12.68 -10.46 59.34
C ILE A 85 -11.75 -10.96 58.24
N ALA A 86 -11.53 -12.26 58.16
CA ALA A 86 -10.74 -12.86 57.10
C ALA A 86 -11.53 -12.83 55.77
N PRO A 87 -11.05 -12.12 54.74
CA PRO A 87 -11.70 -12.14 53.44
C PRO A 87 -11.57 -13.53 52.79
N GLN A 88 -12.58 -13.93 52.01
CA GLN A 88 -12.56 -15.20 51.28
C GLN A 88 -12.38 -14.97 49.79
N SER A 89 -11.82 -15.97 49.11
CA SER A 89 -11.62 -15.92 47.65
C SER A 89 -12.94 -15.62 46.93
N GLY A 90 -12.92 -14.61 46.05
CA GLY A 90 -14.07 -14.15 45.29
C GLY A 90 -14.87 -13.00 45.92
N TRP A 91 -14.55 -12.58 47.15
CA TRP A 91 -15.14 -11.37 47.74
C TRP A 91 -14.79 -10.14 46.90
N ARG A 92 -15.72 -9.18 46.84
CA ARG A 92 -15.59 -7.93 46.08
C ARG A 92 -15.67 -6.76 47.03
N ALA A 93 -14.80 -5.78 46.86
CA ALA A 93 -14.79 -4.56 47.64
C ALA A 93 -14.56 -3.34 46.74
N TRP A 94 -15.23 -2.23 47.03
CA TRP A 94 -14.91 -0.92 46.47
C TRP A 94 -13.96 -0.17 47.40
N GLY A 95 -12.79 0.25 46.88
CA GLY A 95 -11.85 1.09 47.61
C GLY A 95 -12.18 2.56 47.38
N GLN A 96 -12.48 3.31 48.45
CA GLN A 96 -12.80 4.72 48.33
C GLN A 96 -11.58 5.56 47.92
N ALA A 97 -10.41 5.29 48.51
CA ALA A 97 -9.18 5.99 48.19
C ALA A 97 -8.73 5.74 46.73
N GLU A 98 -8.87 4.52 46.25
CA GLU A 98 -8.45 4.13 44.90
C GLU A 98 -9.52 4.37 43.81
N ALA A 99 -10.78 4.56 44.22
CA ALA A 99 -11.95 4.63 43.32
C ALA A 99 -12.04 3.44 42.35
N GLU A 100 -11.79 2.23 42.85
CA GLU A 100 -11.79 1.01 42.05
C GLU A 100 -12.39 -0.20 42.79
N MET A 101 -12.79 -1.21 42.02
CA MET A 101 -13.24 -2.49 42.54
C MET A 101 -12.09 -3.50 42.54
N ARG A 102 -11.90 -4.20 43.67
CA ARG A 102 -10.99 -5.34 43.78
C ARG A 102 -11.72 -6.61 44.16
N VAL A 103 -11.16 -7.74 43.72
CA VAL A 103 -11.59 -9.08 44.13
C VAL A 103 -10.50 -9.67 45.02
N TYR A 104 -10.89 -10.28 46.14
CA TYR A 104 -9.95 -11.04 46.96
C TYR A 104 -9.61 -12.36 46.26
N GLY A 105 -8.34 -12.58 45.94
CA GLY A 105 -7.84 -13.75 45.24
C GLY A 105 -6.31 -13.84 45.32
N SER A 106 -5.75 -15.04 45.18
CA SER A 106 -4.29 -15.24 45.21
C SER A 106 -3.61 -14.73 46.49
N GLY A 107 -4.34 -14.71 47.62
CA GLY A 107 -3.84 -14.22 48.92
C GLY A 107 -3.93 -12.71 49.14
N GLY A 108 -4.60 -11.95 48.27
CA GLY A 108 -4.75 -10.50 48.45
C GLY A 108 -5.90 -9.88 47.64
N TRP A 109 -6.10 -8.58 47.80
CA TRP A 109 -7.06 -7.82 47.00
C TRP A 109 -6.41 -7.41 45.68
N VAL A 110 -6.95 -7.91 44.56
CA VAL A 110 -6.42 -7.66 43.21
C VAL A 110 -7.45 -7.00 42.32
N VAL A 111 -6.98 -6.18 41.36
CA VAL A 111 -7.83 -5.64 40.30
C VAL A 111 -8.21 -6.77 39.34
N PRO A 112 -9.50 -7.00 39.03
CA PRO A 112 -9.90 -8.07 38.13
C PRO A 112 -9.32 -7.89 36.71
N SER A 113 -8.55 -8.87 36.24
CA SER A 113 -8.11 -8.93 34.84
C SER A 113 -9.15 -9.62 33.97
N HIS A 114 -9.33 -9.15 32.73
CA HIS A 114 -10.18 -9.79 31.72
C HIS A 114 -9.29 -10.39 30.62
N PRO A 115 -8.69 -11.58 30.83
CA PRO A 115 -7.74 -12.17 29.87
C PRO A 115 -8.39 -12.61 28.56
N LEU A 116 -9.71 -12.78 28.57
CA LEU A 116 -10.54 -13.17 27.43
C LEU A 116 -11.73 -12.20 27.37
N LEU A 117 -11.98 -11.63 26.20
CA LEU A 117 -13.11 -10.73 25.95
C LEU A 117 -13.85 -11.18 24.70
N GLY A 118 -15.04 -11.73 24.92
CA GLY A 118 -15.98 -12.12 23.87
C GLY A 118 -17.14 -11.15 23.79
N VAL A 119 -17.44 -10.63 22.60
CA VAL A 119 -18.64 -9.82 22.32
C VAL A 119 -19.55 -10.60 21.39
N ASN A 120 -20.70 -11.06 21.89
CA ASN A 120 -21.66 -11.95 21.19
C ASN A 120 -21.07 -13.29 20.69
N THR A 121 -19.88 -13.66 21.16
CA THR A 121 -19.23 -14.95 20.92
C THR A 121 -18.27 -15.26 22.07
N ASN A 122 -17.79 -16.49 22.18
CA ASN A 122 -16.76 -16.84 23.16
C ASN A 122 -15.37 -16.44 22.64
N ALA A 123 -14.53 -15.92 23.52
CA ALA A 123 -13.09 -15.78 23.28
C ALA A 123 -12.36 -17.05 23.75
N ASP A 124 -11.18 -17.31 23.19
CA ASP A 124 -10.36 -18.47 23.50
C ASP A 124 -8.87 -18.09 23.63
N SER A 125 -8.00 -19.06 23.92
CA SER A 125 -6.56 -18.80 24.15
C SER A 125 -5.82 -18.23 22.94
N THR A 126 -6.35 -18.46 21.72
CA THR A 126 -5.86 -17.95 20.45
C THR A 126 -6.51 -16.60 20.13
N ASN A 127 -7.84 -16.54 20.14
CA ASN A 127 -8.66 -15.35 19.85
C ASN A 127 -9.10 -14.69 21.17
N ARG A 128 -8.15 -14.11 21.90
CA ARG A 128 -8.41 -13.52 23.23
C ARG A 128 -9.38 -12.34 23.20
N LEU A 129 -9.45 -11.63 22.07
CA LEU A 129 -10.54 -10.72 21.75
C LEU A 129 -11.32 -11.33 20.58
N SER A 130 -12.58 -11.67 20.82
CA SER A 130 -13.46 -12.24 19.79
C SER A 130 -14.75 -11.44 19.69
N VAL A 131 -15.11 -11.02 18.48
CA VAL A 131 -16.29 -10.18 18.23
C VAL A 131 -17.14 -10.81 17.14
N SER A 132 -18.39 -11.14 17.45
CA SER A 132 -19.40 -11.59 16.49
C SER A 132 -20.51 -10.55 16.41
N SER A 133 -20.29 -9.52 15.61
CA SER A 133 -21.19 -8.37 15.47
C SER A 133 -21.23 -7.91 14.01
N ALA A 134 -22.20 -7.06 13.67
CA ALA A 134 -22.28 -6.46 12.34
C ALA A 134 -21.07 -5.54 12.04
N ALA A 135 -20.44 -4.96 13.06
CA ALA A 135 -19.26 -4.12 12.92
C ALA A 135 -18.38 -4.10 14.18
N THR A 136 -17.10 -3.77 14.00
CA THR A 136 -16.16 -3.34 15.05
C THR A 136 -15.67 -1.95 14.70
N LEU A 137 -15.98 -0.94 15.52
CA LEU A 137 -15.53 0.44 15.30
C LEU A 137 -14.34 0.75 16.20
N LEU A 138 -13.22 1.15 15.59
CA LEU A 138 -12.04 1.67 16.26
C LEU A 138 -11.86 3.13 15.83
N SER A 139 -12.08 4.08 16.75
CA SER A 139 -12.08 5.52 16.46
C SER A 139 -10.99 6.26 17.25
N ASN A 140 -10.60 7.44 16.76
CA ASN A 140 -9.75 8.37 17.50
C ASN A 140 -10.57 9.51 18.13
N GLU A 141 -9.95 10.24 19.05
CA GLU A 141 -10.46 11.46 19.67
C GLU A 141 -9.56 12.68 19.34
N GLY A 142 -8.76 12.57 18.26
CA GLY A 142 -7.74 13.54 17.84
C GLY A 142 -6.40 12.86 17.51
N ASN A 143 -5.45 13.59 16.92
CA ASN A 143 -4.02 13.25 16.75
C ASN A 143 -3.63 11.78 16.39
N GLY A 144 -4.50 11.01 15.72
CA GLY A 144 -4.21 9.70 15.12
C GLY A 144 -4.80 8.47 15.84
N HIS A 145 -4.86 7.35 15.12
CA HIS A 145 -5.18 6.01 15.63
C HIS A 145 -4.37 4.98 14.84
N GLN A 146 -3.78 4.01 15.53
CA GLN A 146 -2.89 3.00 14.93
C GLN A 146 -3.30 1.62 15.38
N LEU A 147 -3.51 0.72 14.41
CA LEU A 147 -3.52 -0.72 14.64
C LEU A 147 -2.12 -1.26 14.33
N LYS A 148 -1.42 -1.74 15.35
CA LYS A 148 -0.08 -2.32 15.20
C LYS A 148 -0.18 -3.84 15.18
N ILE A 149 0.19 -4.44 14.05
CA ILE A 149 0.30 -5.89 13.89
C ILE A 149 1.79 -6.22 13.87
N ASN A 150 2.27 -6.86 14.93
CA ASN A 150 3.67 -7.22 15.10
C ASN A 150 3.85 -8.73 15.00
N LYS A 151 4.92 -9.16 14.33
CA LYS A 151 5.35 -10.55 14.25
C LYS A 151 6.65 -10.74 15.04
N ALA A 152 6.90 -11.93 15.57
CA ALA A 152 8.06 -12.15 16.44
C ALA A 152 9.35 -12.35 15.63
N ASP A 153 9.27 -13.08 14.52
CA ASP A 153 10.38 -13.37 13.63
C ASP A 153 10.10 -12.99 12.15
N THR A 154 11.15 -12.95 11.32
CA THR A 154 11.01 -12.64 9.88
C THR A 154 10.10 -13.64 9.15
N SER A 155 10.15 -14.93 9.53
CA SER A 155 9.34 -16.00 8.93
C SER A 155 7.89 -16.05 9.43
N ASP A 156 7.55 -15.28 10.46
CA ASP A 156 6.19 -15.27 11.01
C ASP A 156 5.23 -14.47 10.13
N THR A 157 3.95 -14.56 10.47
CA THR A 157 2.88 -13.81 9.81
C THR A 157 2.33 -12.72 10.72
N GLY A 158 2.34 -11.48 10.23
CA GLY A 158 1.62 -10.35 10.79
C GLY A 158 0.71 -9.75 9.72
N SER A 159 -0.56 -10.14 9.71
CA SER A 159 -1.48 -9.85 8.61
C SER A 159 -2.93 -9.63 9.06
N LEU A 160 -3.76 -9.21 8.11
CA LEU A 160 -5.22 -9.22 8.19
C LEU A 160 -5.74 -10.28 7.21
N LEU A 161 -6.43 -11.29 7.74
CA LEU A 161 -7.00 -12.40 6.99
C LEU A 161 -8.51 -12.20 6.80
N PHE A 162 -8.97 -12.26 5.55
CA PHE A 162 -10.37 -12.13 5.17
C PHE A 162 -10.95 -13.49 4.81
N GLN A 163 -12.07 -13.85 5.43
CA GLN A 163 -12.62 -15.21 5.38
C GLN A 163 -14.12 -15.24 5.04
N THR A 164 -14.56 -16.36 4.47
CA THR A 164 -15.98 -16.75 4.40
C THR A 164 -16.12 -18.15 4.98
N ASN A 165 -17.03 -18.32 5.96
CA ASN A 165 -17.24 -19.61 6.62
C ASN A 165 -15.93 -20.31 7.03
N TRP A 166 -15.05 -19.57 7.72
CA TRP A 166 -13.74 -20.04 8.20
C TRP A 166 -12.71 -20.42 7.12
N THR A 167 -13.01 -20.16 5.84
CA THR A 167 -12.07 -20.34 4.73
C THR A 167 -11.42 -19.00 4.39
N GLY A 168 -10.09 -18.96 4.36
CA GLY A 168 -9.34 -17.77 3.96
C GLY A 168 -9.40 -17.52 2.46
N HIS A 169 -9.65 -16.27 2.06
CA HIS A 169 -9.75 -15.90 0.63
C HIS A 169 -8.83 -14.76 0.22
N ALA A 170 -8.51 -13.86 1.15
CA ALA A 170 -7.53 -12.82 0.94
C ALA A 170 -6.76 -12.56 2.22
N GLU A 171 -5.48 -12.24 2.12
CA GLU A 171 -4.62 -11.90 3.24
C GLU A 171 -3.72 -10.74 2.83
N MET A 172 -3.59 -9.73 3.69
CA MET A 172 -2.67 -8.61 3.47
C MET A 172 -1.81 -8.33 4.69
N GLY A 173 -0.52 -8.10 4.48
CA GLY A 173 0.45 -7.84 5.55
C GLY A 173 1.83 -8.42 5.27
N LEU A 174 2.57 -8.70 6.34
CA LEU A 174 3.88 -9.32 6.30
C LEU A 174 3.69 -10.83 6.53
N ALA A 175 3.59 -11.60 5.44
CA ALA A 175 3.14 -12.99 5.48
C ALA A 175 4.27 -13.95 5.11
N GLY A 176 5.07 -14.36 6.10
CA GLY A 176 6.19 -15.30 5.93
C GLY A 176 7.51 -14.66 5.51
N ASP A 177 7.55 -13.33 5.39
CA ASP A 177 8.75 -12.52 5.19
C ASP A 177 8.53 -11.08 5.71
N ASP A 178 9.47 -10.17 5.42
CA ASP A 178 9.40 -8.75 5.78
C ASP A 178 8.90 -7.85 4.62
N ASN A 179 8.37 -8.43 3.54
CA ASN A 179 7.78 -7.70 2.43
C ASN A 179 6.28 -7.59 2.63
N TRP A 180 5.71 -6.43 2.30
CA TRP A 180 4.26 -6.30 2.34
C TRP A 180 3.65 -6.95 1.11
N SER A 181 2.62 -7.78 1.30
CA SER A 181 1.98 -8.52 0.21
C SER A 181 0.46 -8.53 0.33
N ILE A 182 -0.19 -8.77 -0.82
CA ILE A 182 -1.59 -9.22 -0.91
C ILE A 182 -1.58 -10.61 -1.54
N LYS A 183 -2.13 -11.58 -0.81
CA LYS A 183 -2.32 -12.95 -1.27
C LYS A 183 -3.80 -13.25 -1.38
N VAL A 184 -4.19 -14.03 -2.39
CA VAL A 184 -5.56 -14.50 -2.59
C VAL A 184 -5.60 -16.01 -2.73
N SER A 185 -6.70 -16.62 -2.30
CA SER A 185 -6.91 -18.05 -2.37
C SER A 185 -8.37 -18.39 -2.68
N ALA A 186 -8.56 -19.37 -3.56
CA ALA A 186 -9.89 -19.90 -3.86
C ALA A 186 -10.39 -20.86 -2.77
N ASP A 187 -9.48 -21.56 -2.09
CA ASP A 187 -9.76 -22.70 -1.21
C ASP A 187 -9.25 -22.53 0.24
N GLY A 188 -8.53 -21.44 0.53
CA GLY A 188 -7.88 -21.18 1.82
C GLY A 188 -6.62 -22.01 2.08
N ALA A 189 -6.20 -22.85 1.14
CA ALA A 189 -5.01 -23.70 1.25
C ALA A 189 -3.92 -23.30 0.26
N THR A 190 -4.28 -23.07 -1.01
CA THR A 190 -3.36 -22.66 -2.06
C THR A 190 -3.43 -21.15 -2.22
N TRP A 191 -2.31 -20.48 -1.98
CA TRP A 191 -2.24 -19.02 -2.00
C TRP A 191 -1.46 -18.52 -3.20
N THR A 192 -2.04 -17.56 -3.92
CA THR A 192 -1.37 -16.80 -4.98
C THR A 192 -0.99 -15.42 -4.43
N GLU A 193 0.30 -15.10 -4.44
CA GLU A 193 0.77 -13.75 -4.15
C GLU A 193 0.48 -12.85 -5.35
N ALA A 194 -0.63 -12.11 -5.26
CA ALA A 194 -1.07 -11.22 -6.32
C ALA A 194 -0.15 -10.00 -6.43
N LEU A 195 0.19 -9.40 -5.28
CA LEU A 195 1.08 -8.25 -5.18
C LEU A 195 2.07 -8.44 -4.04
N ARG A 196 3.31 -8.03 -4.26
CA ARG A 196 4.39 -7.96 -3.27
C ARG A 196 5.17 -6.68 -3.47
N VAL A 197 5.40 -5.95 -2.39
CA VAL A 197 6.22 -4.74 -2.34
C VAL A 197 7.52 -5.09 -1.65
N ASP A 198 8.62 -5.00 -2.38
CA ASP A 198 9.95 -5.23 -1.84
C ASP A 198 10.30 -4.15 -0.80
N ASN A 199 10.67 -4.56 0.41
CA ASN A 199 10.83 -3.64 1.53
C ASN A 199 12.06 -2.72 1.41
N ALA A 200 13.05 -3.09 0.59
CA ALA A 200 14.27 -2.32 0.42
C ALA A 200 14.15 -1.31 -0.73
N SER A 201 13.55 -1.72 -1.85
CA SER A 201 13.43 -0.91 -3.07
C SER A 201 12.08 -0.20 -3.22
N GLY A 202 11.03 -0.68 -2.54
CA GLY A 202 9.66 -0.21 -2.73
C GLY A 202 9.02 -0.63 -4.05
N LEU A 203 9.67 -1.50 -4.83
CA LEU A 203 9.16 -1.95 -6.13
C LEU A 203 8.10 -3.04 -5.97
N VAL A 204 7.12 -3.03 -6.87
CA VAL A 204 5.98 -3.96 -6.87
C VAL A 204 6.23 -5.12 -7.84
N SER A 205 5.93 -6.33 -7.39
CA SER A 205 5.96 -7.58 -8.15
C SER A 205 4.74 -8.46 -7.77
N GLY A 206 4.67 -9.67 -8.31
CA GLY A 206 3.60 -10.65 -7.99
C GLY A 206 2.87 -11.15 -9.23
N ALA A 207 1.98 -12.12 -9.05
CA ALA A 207 1.28 -12.78 -10.15
C ALA A 207 0.38 -11.82 -10.96
N ALA A 208 -0.05 -10.70 -10.36
CA ALA A 208 -0.85 -9.67 -11.01
C ALA A 208 0.00 -8.59 -11.70
N VAL A 209 1.33 -8.69 -11.71
CA VAL A 209 2.25 -7.73 -12.36
C VAL A 209 2.96 -8.41 -13.53
N GLN A 210 3.27 -7.66 -14.59
CA GLN A 210 4.09 -8.18 -15.69
C GLN A 210 5.40 -8.78 -15.17
N ALA A 211 5.71 -10.01 -15.60
CA ALA A 211 6.93 -10.70 -15.22
C ALA A 211 8.16 -10.22 -16.03
N ASP A 212 7.93 -9.89 -17.30
CA ASP A 212 8.94 -9.44 -18.26
C ASP A 212 8.31 -8.53 -19.34
N GLY A 213 9.14 -8.00 -20.25
CA GLY A 213 8.69 -7.07 -21.29
C GLY A 213 7.85 -7.69 -22.41
N ALA A 214 7.82 -9.02 -22.52
CA ALA A 214 6.96 -9.74 -23.45
C ALA A 214 5.64 -10.21 -22.81
N ASP A 215 5.47 -10.04 -21.50
CA ASP A 215 4.27 -10.44 -20.77
C ASP A 215 3.07 -9.56 -21.13
N HIS A 216 2.22 -10.08 -22.01
CA HIS A 216 0.96 -9.45 -22.43
C HIS A 216 -0.25 -10.19 -21.84
N THR A 217 -0.08 -10.89 -20.71
CA THR A 217 -1.16 -11.63 -20.06
C THR A 217 -2.29 -10.68 -19.66
N PRO A 218 -3.53 -10.88 -20.16
CA PRO A 218 -4.65 -10.01 -19.82
C PRO A 218 -4.91 -9.95 -18.31
N GLY A 219 -5.22 -8.75 -17.81
CA GLY A 219 -5.54 -8.51 -16.39
C GLY A 219 -4.34 -8.20 -15.49
N ARG A 220 -3.09 -8.29 -15.98
CA ARG A 220 -1.91 -7.87 -15.22
C ARG A 220 -1.70 -6.35 -15.30
N LEU A 221 -1.10 -5.81 -14.22
CA LEU A 221 -0.59 -4.46 -14.16
C LEU A 221 0.69 -4.34 -15.00
N MET A 222 0.74 -3.31 -15.85
CA MET A 222 1.90 -3.01 -16.67
C MET A 222 3.00 -2.37 -15.82
N ARG A 223 4.25 -2.79 -16.02
CA ARG A 223 5.40 -2.15 -15.37
C ARG A 223 5.90 -0.96 -16.19
N ALA A 224 6.41 0.06 -15.50
CA ALA A 224 6.87 1.29 -16.14
C ALA A 224 8.08 1.09 -17.07
N ASP A 225 8.92 0.08 -16.80
CA ASP A 225 10.08 -0.25 -17.65
C ASP A 225 9.71 -1.02 -18.93
N TYR A 226 8.48 -1.56 -19.00
CA TYR A 226 7.94 -2.23 -20.19
C TYR A 226 6.87 -1.40 -20.90
N GLY A 227 6.24 -0.46 -20.19
CA GLY A 227 5.22 0.45 -20.68
C GLY A 227 5.74 1.49 -21.65
N TYR A 228 5.01 1.72 -22.74
CA TYR A 228 5.20 2.91 -23.57
C TYR A 228 4.43 4.09 -22.99
N GLY A 229 5.15 5.18 -22.72
CA GLY A 229 4.63 6.46 -22.21
C GLY A 229 5.51 7.63 -22.70
N PRO A 230 5.26 8.87 -22.24
CA PRO A 230 5.99 10.04 -22.75
C PRO A 230 7.52 9.95 -22.69
N ALA A 231 8.06 9.16 -21.74
CA ALA A 231 9.49 8.96 -21.55
C ALA A 231 10.17 8.10 -22.64
N ASN A 232 9.43 7.21 -23.31
CA ASN A 232 9.97 6.26 -24.30
C ASN A 232 9.07 6.12 -25.55
N LEU A 233 8.02 6.92 -25.69
CA LEU A 233 7.21 6.93 -26.90
C LEU A 233 8.01 7.53 -28.07
N VAL A 234 8.71 8.63 -27.82
CA VAL A 234 9.58 9.30 -28.79
C VAL A 234 11.02 9.35 -28.27
N GLY A 235 11.96 8.82 -29.05
CA GLY A 235 13.38 8.73 -28.68
C GLY A 235 14.15 7.85 -29.67
N THR A 236 15.37 7.43 -29.33
CA THR A 236 16.14 6.53 -30.21
C THR A 236 15.44 5.18 -30.35
N VAL A 237 15.12 4.81 -31.59
CA VAL A 237 14.54 3.52 -31.95
C VAL A 237 15.69 2.54 -32.18
N SER A 238 15.65 1.42 -31.46
CA SER A 238 16.65 0.35 -31.54
C SER A 238 16.00 -1.02 -31.43
N GLN A 239 16.71 -2.06 -31.89
CA GLN A 239 16.28 -3.44 -31.83
C GLN A 239 17.47 -4.36 -31.53
N SER A 240 17.17 -5.52 -30.98
CA SER A 240 18.09 -6.64 -30.86
C SER A 240 17.37 -7.92 -31.25
N GLY A 241 17.88 -8.66 -32.23
CA GLY A 241 17.27 -9.93 -32.67
C GLY A 241 15.83 -9.79 -33.18
N ASN A 242 15.52 -8.70 -33.89
CA ASN A 242 14.18 -8.31 -34.34
C ASN A 242 13.19 -7.97 -33.23
N VAL A 243 13.66 -7.76 -32.00
CA VAL A 243 12.85 -7.30 -30.88
C VAL A 243 13.15 -5.83 -30.61
N PRO A 244 12.14 -4.93 -30.59
CA PRO A 244 12.35 -3.54 -30.23
C PRO A 244 12.90 -3.40 -28.81
N THR A 245 13.97 -2.63 -28.64
CA THR A 245 14.63 -2.37 -27.35
C THR A 245 14.67 -0.89 -26.96
N GLY A 246 14.24 -0.01 -27.86
CA GLY A 246 14.25 1.43 -27.69
C GLY A 246 12.87 2.06 -27.68
N ALA A 247 12.81 3.32 -28.08
CA ALA A 247 11.55 4.05 -28.21
C ALA A 247 10.66 3.49 -29.32
N ALA A 248 9.38 3.87 -29.32
CA ALA A 248 8.45 3.48 -30.39
C ALA A 248 8.70 4.27 -31.70
N ILE A 249 9.06 5.54 -31.59
CA ILE A 249 9.24 6.47 -32.71
C ILE A 249 10.51 7.30 -32.52
N GLU A 250 11.33 7.41 -33.56
CA GLU A 250 12.49 8.32 -33.62
C GLU A 250 12.24 9.33 -34.73
N ARG A 251 12.48 10.61 -34.46
CA ARG A 251 12.44 11.70 -35.44
C ARG A 251 13.79 12.40 -35.43
N GLY A 252 14.31 12.72 -36.60
CA GLY A 252 15.55 13.47 -36.71
C GLY A 252 15.69 14.17 -38.06
N SER A 253 16.65 15.08 -38.10
CA SER A 253 16.97 15.91 -39.26
C SER A 253 18.48 15.98 -39.44
N SER A 254 18.93 16.04 -40.67
CA SER A 254 20.34 16.21 -41.05
C SER A 254 20.44 17.11 -42.29
N ALA A 255 21.66 17.39 -42.76
CA ALA A 255 21.87 18.08 -44.04
C ALA A 255 21.25 17.33 -45.24
N ASN A 256 21.02 16.02 -45.07
CA ASN A 256 20.48 15.11 -46.07
C ASN A 256 18.95 14.97 -46.00
N GLY A 257 18.28 15.76 -45.17
CA GLY A 257 16.83 15.72 -44.96
C GLY A 257 16.42 15.15 -43.61
N ASP A 258 15.14 14.84 -43.50
CA ASP A 258 14.47 14.41 -42.28
C ASP A 258 14.10 12.92 -42.34
N PHE A 259 13.89 12.32 -41.16
CA PHE A 259 13.45 10.93 -41.08
C PHE A 259 12.51 10.64 -39.91
N THR A 260 11.83 9.50 -40.03
CA THR A 260 11.12 8.80 -38.95
C THR A 260 11.50 7.34 -38.95
N LYS A 261 11.98 6.83 -37.80
CA LYS A 261 12.05 5.38 -37.57
C LYS A 261 10.92 4.95 -36.67
N PHE A 262 10.38 3.78 -36.95
CA PHE A 262 9.37 3.12 -36.14
C PHE A 262 9.95 1.81 -35.57
N ALA A 263 9.54 1.46 -34.36
CA ALA A 263 9.96 0.25 -33.67
C ALA A 263 9.64 -1.03 -34.47
N ASP A 264 8.60 -1.00 -35.31
CA ASP A 264 8.22 -2.11 -36.20
C ASP A 264 9.22 -2.38 -37.34
N GLY A 265 10.27 -1.54 -37.48
CA GLY A 265 11.28 -1.61 -38.53
C GLY A 265 11.06 -0.67 -39.71
N THR A 266 9.95 0.05 -39.76
CA THR A 266 9.67 1.02 -40.82
C THR A 266 10.60 2.24 -40.67
N LEU A 267 11.23 2.64 -41.77
CA LEU A 267 11.97 3.90 -41.91
C LEU A 267 11.35 4.72 -43.02
N GLU A 268 11.14 5.99 -42.74
CA GLU A 268 10.71 6.99 -43.70
C GLU A 268 11.71 8.13 -43.71
N CYS A 269 12.19 8.52 -44.89
CA CYS A 269 13.07 9.67 -45.10
C CYS A 269 12.40 10.64 -46.07
N TRP A 270 12.61 11.94 -45.93
CA TRP A 270 12.21 12.94 -46.93
C TRP A 270 13.18 14.13 -46.97
N ALA A 271 13.29 14.76 -48.14
CA ALA A 271 14.17 15.90 -48.36
C ALA A 271 13.70 16.75 -49.54
N THR A 272 14.30 17.94 -49.67
CA THR A 272 14.35 18.70 -50.91
C THR A 272 15.71 18.46 -51.56
N VAL A 273 15.74 18.09 -52.85
CA VAL A 273 16.96 17.76 -53.58
C VAL A 273 17.13 18.71 -54.75
N ASP A 274 18.29 19.34 -54.84
CA ASP A 274 18.67 20.14 -56.00
C ASP A 274 19.00 19.24 -57.19
N LEU A 275 18.29 19.47 -58.30
CA LEU A 275 18.56 18.88 -59.60
C LEU A 275 19.30 19.91 -60.45
N ALA A 276 20.50 19.56 -60.92
CA ALA A 276 21.32 20.41 -61.77
C ALA A 276 21.51 19.80 -63.15
N PHE A 277 21.90 20.62 -64.12
CA PHE A 277 22.21 20.19 -65.47
C PHE A 277 23.22 19.04 -65.48
N ALA A 278 22.82 17.91 -66.09
CA ALA A 278 23.71 16.76 -66.29
C ALA A 278 23.91 16.44 -67.77
N ALA A 279 22.89 16.67 -68.60
CA ALA A 279 22.95 16.56 -70.04
C ALA A 279 21.77 17.32 -70.66
N ASN A 280 21.84 17.58 -71.98
CA ASN A 280 20.76 18.20 -72.75
C ASN A 280 19.38 17.54 -72.57
N SER A 281 19.32 16.28 -72.15
CA SER A 281 18.08 15.53 -71.93
C SER A 281 17.62 15.42 -70.47
N ARG A 282 18.45 15.81 -69.49
CA ARG A 282 18.11 15.61 -68.07
C ARG A 282 18.80 16.57 -67.08
N LEU A 283 18.07 16.86 -66.00
CA LEU A 283 18.64 17.33 -64.74
C LEU A 283 18.78 16.16 -63.77
N THR A 284 19.82 16.15 -62.94
CA THR A 284 20.02 15.12 -61.92
C THR A 284 20.45 15.69 -60.59
N GLY A 285 20.03 15.04 -59.51
CA GLY A 285 20.51 15.29 -58.15
C GLY A 285 20.73 13.97 -57.43
N THR A 286 21.72 13.93 -56.54
CA THR A 286 21.96 12.77 -55.67
C THR A 286 21.40 13.08 -54.29
N TRP A 287 20.60 12.16 -53.79
CA TRP A 287 20.10 12.20 -52.43
C TRP A 287 20.74 11.07 -51.63
N ASP A 288 21.64 11.43 -50.72
CA ASP A 288 22.07 10.54 -49.66
C ASP A 288 20.98 10.53 -48.59
N PHE A 289 20.52 9.35 -48.16
CA PHE A 289 19.48 9.29 -47.14
C PHE A 289 20.02 9.76 -45.78
N PRO A 290 19.21 10.44 -44.96
CA PRO A 290 19.61 10.87 -43.62
C PRO A 290 19.88 9.67 -42.68
N VAL A 291 19.24 8.53 -42.94
CA VAL A 291 19.49 7.24 -42.28
C VAL A 291 19.44 6.14 -43.36
N GLY A 292 20.36 5.18 -43.28
CA GLY A 292 20.43 4.07 -44.25
C GLY A 292 19.32 3.04 -44.07
N PHE A 293 18.85 2.47 -45.18
CA PHE A 293 17.94 1.33 -45.19
C PHE A 293 18.72 0.01 -45.21
N VAL A 294 18.11 -1.13 -44.87
CA VAL A 294 18.74 -2.46 -45.02
C VAL A 294 18.54 -3.09 -46.40
N ALA A 295 17.60 -2.57 -47.17
CA ALA A 295 17.32 -2.95 -48.55
C ALA A 295 16.91 -1.70 -49.35
N GLN A 296 16.80 -1.83 -50.68
CA GLN A 296 16.38 -0.70 -51.52
C GLN A 296 14.98 -0.22 -51.10
N PRO A 297 14.81 1.05 -50.72
CA PRO A 297 13.51 1.58 -50.34
C PRO A 297 12.62 1.84 -51.56
N ILE A 298 11.32 1.97 -51.33
CA ILE A 298 10.38 2.52 -52.30
C ILE A 298 10.50 4.03 -52.25
N VAL A 299 10.75 4.67 -53.39
CA VAL A 299 10.95 6.12 -53.45
C VAL A 299 9.95 6.78 -54.38
N SER A 300 9.44 7.90 -53.93
CA SER A 300 8.53 8.76 -54.67
C SER A 300 8.94 10.22 -54.51
N GLY A 301 8.43 11.08 -55.37
CA GLY A 301 8.67 12.50 -55.28
C GLY A 301 8.05 13.26 -56.43
N SER A 302 8.18 14.57 -56.35
CA SER A 302 7.67 15.51 -57.34
C SER A 302 8.62 16.67 -57.49
N VAL A 303 8.76 17.17 -58.71
CA VAL A 303 9.50 18.40 -58.97
C VAL A 303 8.77 19.58 -58.33
N ASN A 304 9.52 20.48 -57.72
CA ASN A 304 9.02 21.78 -57.28
C ASN A 304 8.83 22.68 -58.51
N ALA A 305 7.59 22.85 -58.93
CA ALA A 305 7.24 23.62 -60.13
C ALA A 305 7.71 25.08 -60.08
N THR A 306 7.87 25.65 -58.88
CA THR A 306 8.23 27.06 -58.72
C THR A 306 9.74 27.29 -58.52
N SER A 307 10.55 26.23 -58.40
CA SER A 307 12.01 26.34 -58.23
C SER A 307 12.80 26.34 -59.55
N PHE A 308 12.12 26.22 -60.69
CA PHE A 308 12.76 26.45 -61.98
C PHE A 308 13.23 27.90 -62.04
N LYS A 309 14.54 28.12 -62.10
CA LYS A 309 15.11 29.47 -62.18
C LYS A 309 14.63 30.18 -63.45
N ASP A 310 14.46 31.50 -63.35
CA ASP A 310 13.95 32.40 -64.40
C ASP A 310 14.47 32.03 -65.81
N ASN A 311 13.54 31.68 -66.71
CA ASN A 311 13.76 31.22 -68.10
C ASN A 311 14.29 29.79 -68.30
N ALA A 312 14.01 28.84 -67.40
CA ALA A 312 14.33 27.43 -67.63
C ALA A 312 13.81 26.93 -68.99
N THR A 313 14.71 26.38 -69.81
CA THR A 313 14.36 25.66 -71.04
C THR A 313 14.68 24.19 -70.84
N PRO A 314 13.80 23.22 -71.11
CA PRO A 314 12.40 23.34 -71.50
C PRO A 314 11.49 23.85 -70.37
N ASN A 315 10.32 24.38 -70.75
CA ASN A 315 9.32 24.84 -69.78
C ASN A 315 8.64 23.65 -69.06
N ILE A 316 7.85 23.92 -68.02
CA ILE A 316 7.22 22.88 -67.20
C ILE A 316 6.21 21.98 -67.94
N ALA A 317 5.68 22.39 -69.11
CA ALA A 317 4.82 21.54 -69.93
C ALA A 317 5.62 20.55 -70.81
N GLU A 318 6.94 20.74 -70.90
CA GLU A 318 7.84 20.00 -71.77
C GLU A 318 8.78 19.06 -70.99
N ILE A 319 8.60 18.95 -69.68
CA ILE A 319 9.29 18.00 -68.80
C ILE A 319 8.50 16.68 -68.67
N GLY A 320 9.24 15.58 -68.55
CA GLY A 320 8.70 14.26 -68.29
C GLY A 320 8.59 13.95 -66.79
N ALA A 321 8.43 12.66 -66.46
CA ALA A 321 8.36 12.22 -65.08
C ALA A 321 9.71 12.38 -64.37
N LEU A 322 9.66 12.74 -63.09
CA LEU A 322 10.76 12.53 -62.16
C LEU A 322 10.92 11.03 -61.94
N VAL A 323 12.10 10.49 -62.22
CA VAL A 323 12.41 9.08 -61.99
C VAL A 323 13.59 8.93 -61.04
N PHE A 324 13.71 7.73 -60.51
CA PHE A 324 14.61 7.43 -59.42
C PHE A 324 15.47 6.22 -59.76
N GLU A 325 16.78 6.38 -59.65
CA GLU A 325 17.76 5.36 -60.00
C GLU A 325 18.67 5.08 -58.80
N PRO A 326 18.87 3.81 -58.39
CA PRO A 326 19.82 3.49 -57.34
C PRO A 326 21.26 3.85 -57.77
N ILE A 327 22.03 4.45 -56.87
CA ILE A 327 23.45 4.76 -57.09
C ILE A 327 24.27 3.64 -56.45
N GLY A 328 24.73 2.69 -57.27
CA GLY A 328 25.55 1.56 -56.84
C GLY A 328 24.76 0.40 -56.21
N VAL A 329 25.49 -0.54 -55.60
CA VAL A 329 24.93 -1.67 -54.83
C VAL A 329 24.78 -1.26 -53.37
N GLY A 330 23.69 -0.57 -53.02
CA GLY A 330 23.46 -0.15 -51.64
C GLY A 330 22.21 0.67 -51.42
N SER A 331 21.81 0.76 -50.15
CA SER A 331 20.58 1.35 -49.61
C SER A 331 20.83 2.69 -48.92
N LEU A 332 21.86 3.42 -49.36
CA LEU A 332 22.35 4.65 -48.73
C LEU A 332 22.04 5.91 -49.53
N SER A 333 21.91 5.80 -50.85
CA SER A 333 21.72 6.96 -51.72
C SER A 333 20.92 6.60 -52.97
N MET A 334 20.36 7.61 -53.61
CA MET A 334 19.60 7.46 -54.84
C MET A 334 19.73 8.70 -55.72
N ARG A 335 19.69 8.51 -57.03
CA ARG A 335 19.70 9.60 -58.02
C ARG A 335 18.27 9.93 -58.43
N ALA A 336 17.88 11.17 -58.23
CA ALA A 336 16.69 11.73 -58.85
C ALA A 336 17.04 12.26 -60.24
N VAL A 337 16.26 11.90 -61.25
CA VAL A 337 16.48 12.29 -62.64
C VAL A 337 15.19 12.89 -63.21
N LEU A 338 15.26 14.14 -63.64
CA LEU A 338 14.18 14.79 -64.37
C LEU A 338 14.52 14.79 -65.85
N TYR A 339 13.76 14.04 -66.64
CA TYR A 339 13.90 14.03 -68.09
C TYR A 339 13.04 15.13 -68.72
N ARG A 340 13.49 15.64 -69.87
CA ARG A 340 12.58 16.33 -70.80
C ARG A 340 11.78 15.32 -71.63
N LEU A 341 10.67 15.75 -72.20
CA LEU A 341 9.96 14.97 -73.21
C LEU A 341 10.83 14.80 -74.48
N SER A 342 10.66 13.67 -75.18
CA SER A 342 11.39 13.45 -76.43
C SER A 342 10.94 14.46 -77.50
N GLY A 343 11.90 15.09 -78.18
CA GLY A 343 11.62 16.07 -79.23
C GLY A 343 11.37 17.51 -78.76
N THR A 344 11.37 17.78 -77.44
CA THR A 344 11.27 19.15 -76.89
C THR A 344 12.64 19.81 -76.71
N THR A 345 12.63 21.09 -76.33
CA THR A 345 13.81 21.92 -76.03
C THR A 345 14.74 21.25 -75.04
N ASN A 346 16.06 21.35 -75.27
CA ASN A 346 17.06 20.79 -74.37
C ASN A 346 17.14 21.60 -73.06
N PHE A 347 17.60 20.95 -71.99
CA PHE A 347 18.09 21.69 -70.84
C PHE A 347 19.32 22.52 -71.21
N ASP A 348 19.44 23.71 -70.63
CA ASP A 348 20.62 24.58 -70.67
C ASP A 348 21.55 24.32 -69.46
N PRO A 349 22.87 24.56 -69.59
CA PRO A 349 23.83 24.35 -68.50
C PRO A 349 23.57 25.14 -67.20
N ALA A 350 22.78 26.22 -67.27
CA ALA A 350 22.41 27.04 -66.11
C ALA A 350 21.15 26.53 -65.39
N ASP A 351 20.45 25.55 -65.96
CA ASP A 351 19.18 25.09 -65.42
C ASP A 351 19.35 24.26 -64.16
N SER A 352 18.49 24.58 -63.20
CA SER A 352 18.33 23.84 -61.97
C SER A 352 16.90 23.92 -61.49
N THR A 353 16.46 22.91 -60.77
CA THR A 353 15.18 22.90 -60.05
C THR A 353 15.31 22.04 -58.80
N GLU A 354 14.39 22.16 -57.87
CA GLU A 354 14.31 21.32 -56.68
C GLU A 354 13.29 20.19 -56.89
N ALA A 355 13.46 19.08 -56.19
CA ALA A 355 12.46 18.03 -56.08
C ALA A 355 12.22 17.68 -54.62
N TYR A 356 10.94 17.55 -54.24
CA TYR A 356 10.54 16.97 -52.97
C TYR A 356 10.55 15.45 -53.12
N VAL A 357 11.33 14.76 -52.30
CA VAL A 357 11.53 13.31 -52.38
C VAL A 357 11.19 12.65 -51.05
N ARG A 358 10.68 11.42 -51.11
CA ARG A 358 10.31 10.62 -49.94
C ARG A 358 10.63 9.14 -50.19
N ALA A 359 11.35 8.53 -49.27
CA ALA A 359 11.72 7.12 -49.31
C ALA A 359 11.13 6.36 -48.12
N ILE A 360 10.55 5.18 -48.36
CA ILE A 360 9.98 4.31 -47.33
C ILE A 360 10.58 2.91 -47.49
N GLY A 361 11.06 2.34 -46.38
CA GLY A 361 11.71 1.04 -46.36
C GLY A 361 11.93 0.52 -44.95
N ARG A 362 12.93 -0.35 -44.78
CA ARG A 362 13.27 -0.97 -43.50
C ARG A 362 14.63 -0.50 -43.00
N TRP A 363 14.79 -0.29 -41.70
CA TRP A 363 16.08 0.03 -41.08
C TRP A 363 16.74 -1.16 -40.35
N TYR A 364 16.03 -2.27 -40.19
CA TYR A 364 16.56 -3.57 -39.78
C TYR A 364 15.84 -4.73 -40.47
#